data_AF-A0A0L8FNL9-F1
#
_entry.id   AF-A0A0L8FNL9-F1
#
_cell.length_a   1.000
_cell.length_b   1.000
_cell.length_c   1.000
_cell.angle_alpha   90.00
_cell.angle_beta   90.00
_cell.angle_gamma   90.00
#
_symmetry.space_group_name_H-M   'P 1'
#
loop_
_entity.id
_entity.type
_entity.pdbx_description
1 polymer ?
#
loop_
_entity_poly.entity_id
_entity_poly.type
_entity_poly.pdbx_seq_one_letter_code
_entity_poly.pdbx_strand_id
1 'polypeptide(L)'
;SVSKMDRLRSVRSTIQKKLRQMQDSWLSSKADMIQGFSDRNDMKNFYDSLKEVYGPTTARTLSPLLSTDGATLTTDKEKVLERWAEHFDSVLNRPSTINGEAIDRLPQVPVEESMDVEPTSESMPPTIQ
;
A
#
# COMPACT_ATOMS: atom_id res chain seq x y z
N SER A 1 5.47 -19.30 54.79
CA SER A 1 5.69 -20.29 53.71
C SER A 1 5.12 -19.74 52.41
N VAL A 2 5.89 -19.69 51.31
CA VAL A 2 5.39 -19.22 50.01
C VAL A 2 4.33 -20.21 49.49
N SER A 3 3.12 -19.70 49.19
CA SER A 3 2.00 -20.52 48.73
C SER A 3 2.30 -21.15 47.36
N LYS A 4 1.77 -22.35 47.12
CA LYS A 4 1.87 -23.05 45.83
C LYS A 4 1.35 -22.19 44.66
N MET A 5 0.32 -21.39 44.91
CA MET A 5 -0.26 -20.49 43.89
C MET A 5 0.68 -19.34 43.51
N ASP A 6 1.49 -18.85 44.44
CA ASP A 6 2.46 -17.77 44.17
C ASP A 6 3.66 -18.29 43.38
N ARG A 7 4.09 -19.54 43.66
CA ARG A 7 5.12 -20.23 42.84
C ARG A 7 4.66 -20.43 41.39
N LEU A 8 3.41 -20.89 41.18
CA LEU A 8 2.86 -21.07 39.84
C LEU A 8 2.74 -19.74 39.08
N ARG A 9 2.26 -18.68 39.73
CA ARG A 9 2.19 -17.34 39.14
C ARG A 9 3.57 -16.81 38.74
N SER A 10 4.57 -17.00 39.60
CA SER A 10 5.96 -16.60 39.29
C SER A 10 6.51 -17.36 38.07
N VAL A 11 6.38 -18.69 38.03
CA VAL A 11 6.87 -19.50 36.89
C VAL A 11 6.19 -19.10 35.59
N ARG A 12 4.86 -18.93 35.60
CA ARG A 12 4.10 -18.46 34.43
C ARG A 12 4.58 -17.09 33.97
N SER A 13 4.76 -16.14 34.89
CA SER A 13 5.25 -14.79 34.57
C SER A 13 6.63 -14.82 33.91
N THR A 14 7.56 -15.63 34.43
CA THR A 14 8.90 -15.79 33.86
C THR A 14 8.85 -16.36 32.44
N ILE A 15 8.04 -17.41 32.21
CA ILE A 15 7.88 -18.01 30.88
C ILE A 15 7.28 -17.00 29.91
N GLN A 16 6.21 -16.30 30.31
CA GLN A 16 5.57 -15.28 29.48
C GLN A 16 6.53 -14.15 29.12
N LYS A 17 7.33 -13.67 30.07
CA LYS A 17 8.35 -12.65 29.82
C LYS A 17 9.38 -13.14 28.81
N LYS A 18 9.86 -14.38 28.94
CA LYS A 18 10.85 -14.94 28.02
C LYS A 18 10.30 -15.11 26.61
N LEU A 19 9.06 -15.60 26.49
CA LEU A 19 8.37 -15.70 25.20
C LEU A 19 8.23 -14.34 24.53
N ARG A 20 7.83 -13.31 25.28
CA ARG A 20 7.68 -11.95 24.74
C ARG A 20 9.01 -11.39 24.26
N GLN A 21 10.07 -11.54 25.05
CA GLN A 21 11.42 -11.15 24.63
C GLN A 21 11.88 -11.85 23.34
N MET A 22 11.57 -13.13 23.17
CA MET A 22 11.90 -13.86 21.95
C MET A 22 11.10 -13.35 20.75
N GLN A 23 9.80 -13.08 20.92
CA GLN A 23 8.95 -12.51 19.88
C GLN A 23 9.41 -11.10 19.48
N ASP A 24 9.67 -10.24 20.46
CA ASP A 24 10.10 -8.86 20.23
C ASP A 24 11.46 -8.82 19.52
N SER A 25 12.39 -9.71 19.89
CA SER A 25 13.70 -9.83 19.23
C SER A 25 13.56 -10.26 17.77
N TRP A 26 12.69 -11.23 17.50
CA TRP A 26 12.42 -11.70 16.14
C TRP A 26 11.73 -10.61 15.29
N LEU A 27 10.72 -9.93 15.83
CA LEU A 27 10.02 -8.84 15.15
C LEU A 27 10.94 -7.66 14.83
N SER A 28 11.81 -7.27 15.78
CA SER A 28 12.79 -6.19 15.57
C SER A 28 13.75 -6.55 14.45
N SER A 29 14.30 -7.77 14.48
CA SER A 29 15.19 -8.25 13.41
C SER A 29 14.51 -8.31 12.04
N LYS A 30 13.22 -8.70 11.99
CA LYS A 30 12.44 -8.66 10.74
C LYS A 30 12.20 -7.22 10.25
N ALA A 31 11.94 -6.28 11.15
CA ALA A 31 11.76 -4.87 10.80
C ALA A 31 13.02 -4.29 10.18
N ASP A 32 14.19 -4.51 10.78
CA ASP A 32 15.48 -4.05 10.25
C ASP A 32 15.75 -4.62 8.85
N MET A 33 15.43 -5.90 8.64
CA MET A 33 15.58 -6.57 7.34
C MET A 33 14.66 -5.97 6.27
N ILE A 34 13.38 -5.77 6.60
CA ILE A 34 12.38 -5.18 5.69
C ILE A 34 12.77 -3.74 5.33
N GLN A 35 13.17 -2.94 6.32
CA GLN A 35 13.68 -1.59 6.10
C GLN A 35 14.88 -1.62 5.15
N GLY A 36 15.84 -2.53 5.38
CA GLY A 36 17.00 -2.68 4.51
C GLY A 36 16.65 -3.07 3.07
N PHE A 37 15.54 -3.77 2.81
CA PHE A 37 15.08 -4.00 1.43
C PHE A 37 14.48 -2.73 0.81
N SER A 38 13.71 -1.96 1.59
CA SER A 38 13.16 -0.68 1.16
C SER A 38 14.27 0.31 0.77
N ASP A 39 15.29 0.45 1.62
CA ASP A 39 16.41 1.39 1.41
C ASP A 39 17.22 1.05 0.15
N ARG A 40 17.22 -0.23 -0.26
CA ARG A 40 17.89 -0.72 -1.48
C ARG A 40 16.98 -0.78 -2.70
N ASN A 41 15.73 -0.31 -2.59
CA ASN A 41 14.69 -0.42 -3.61
C ASN A 41 14.45 -1.88 -4.09
N ASP A 42 14.70 -2.86 -3.22
CA ASP A 42 14.47 -4.28 -3.50
C ASP A 42 13.02 -4.65 -3.14
N MET A 43 12.10 -4.17 -3.97
CA MET A 43 10.66 -4.33 -3.72
C MET A 43 10.23 -5.80 -3.70
N LYS A 44 10.91 -6.67 -4.44
CA LYS A 44 10.59 -8.11 -4.45
C LYS A 44 10.80 -8.72 -3.07
N ASN A 45 12.00 -8.57 -2.51
CA ASN A 45 12.31 -9.14 -1.20
C ASN A 45 11.58 -8.41 -0.06
N PHE A 46 11.29 -7.12 -0.23
CA PHE A 46 10.41 -6.38 0.68
C PHE A 46 9.04 -7.03 0.79
N TYR A 47 8.35 -7.27 -0.34
CA TYR A 47 7.03 -7.88 -0.34
C TYR A 47 7.03 -9.33 0.15
N ASP A 48 8.04 -10.12 -0.21
CA ASP A 48 8.13 -11.51 0.23
C ASP A 48 8.40 -11.61 1.74
N SER A 49 9.23 -10.72 2.30
CA SER A 49 9.46 -10.62 3.75
C SER A 49 8.21 -10.18 4.51
N LEU A 50 7.43 -9.26 3.93
CA LEU A 50 6.18 -8.81 4.51
C LEU A 50 5.17 -9.96 4.63
N LYS A 51 5.04 -10.79 3.58
CA LYS A 51 4.19 -12.00 3.61
C LYS A 51 4.62 -12.97 4.71
N GLU A 52 5.92 -13.14 4.95
CA GLU A 52 6.41 -14.01 6.02
C GLU A 52 5.98 -13.55 7.41
N VAL A 53 5.95 -12.23 7.66
CA VAL A 53 5.52 -11.64 8.95
C VAL A 53 4.02 -11.81 9.17
N TYR A 54 3.19 -11.56 8.15
CA TYR A 54 1.74 -11.68 8.26
C TYR A 54 1.22 -13.12 8.13
N GLY A 55 2.10 -14.09 7.85
CA GLY A 55 1.76 -15.49 7.64
C GLY A 55 1.17 -15.74 6.24
N PRO A 56 0.60 -16.93 5.98
CA PRO A 56 -0.05 -17.22 4.71
C PRO A 56 -1.10 -16.15 4.46
N THR A 57 -0.80 -15.23 3.55
CA THR A 57 -1.82 -14.34 3.02
C THR A 57 -2.75 -15.31 2.33
N THR A 58 -3.95 -15.55 2.90
CA THR A 58 -5.02 -16.23 2.18
C THR A 58 -5.05 -15.51 0.86
N ALA A 59 -4.54 -16.18 -0.20
CA ALA A 59 -4.39 -15.57 -1.50
C ALA A 59 -5.74 -14.94 -1.75
N ARG A 60 -5.80 -13.60 -1.79
CA ARG A 60 -7.05 -12.87 -1.80
C ARG A 60 -7.77 -13.44 -3.00
N THR A 61 -8.71 -14.37 -2.76
CA THR A 61 -9.54 -14.92 -3.81
C THR A 61 -10.10 -13.68 -4.46
N LEU A 62 -9.73 -13.45 -5.71
CA LEU A 62 -10.05 -12.20 -6.39
C LEU A 62 -11.53 -11.94 -6.15
N SER A 63 -11.82 -10.80 -5.54
CA SER A 63 -13.18 -10.49 -5.14
C SER A 63 -14.05 -10.62 -6.39
N PRO A 64 -15.07 -11.50 -6.37
CA PRO A 64 -15.81 -11.78 -7.58
C PRO A 64 -16.42 -10.50 -8.15
N LEU A 65 -16.25 -10.28 -9.44
CA LEU A 65 -16.75 -9.09 -10.12
C LEU A 65 -18.04 -9.39 -10.86
N LEU A 66 -19.00 -8.47 -10.80
CA LEU A 66 -20.14 -8.55 -11.70
C LEU A 66 -19.68 -8.34 -13.14
N SER A 67 -20.23 -9.13 -14.04
CA SER A 67 -20.10 -8.91 -15.47
C SER A 67 -20.80 -7.60 -15.88
N THR A 68 -20.48 -7.10 -17.07
CA THR A 68 -21.03 -5.87 -17.64
C THR A 68 -22.56 -5.90 -17.79
N ASP A 69 -23.14 -7.08 -17.97
CA ASP A 69 -24.58 -7.33 -18.00
C ASP A 69 -25.23 -7.38 -16.60
N GLY A 70 -24.43 -7.33 -15.53
CA GLY A 70 -24.88 -7.36 -14.14
C GLY A 70 -25.46 -8.69 -13.66
N ALA A 71 -25.53 -9.71 -14.54
CA ALA A 71 -26.23 -10.96 -14.27
C ALA A 71 -25.32 -12.08 -13.74
N THR A 72 -24.02 -12.02 -14.05
CA THR A 72 -23.07 -13.08 -13.73
C THR A 72 -21.95 -12.60 -12.82
N LEU A 73 -21.61 -13.43 -11.82
CA LEU A 73 -20.52 -13.19 -10.88
C LEU A 73 -19.26 -13.90 -11.39
N THR A 74 -18.24 -13.13 -11.72
CA THR A 74 -16.99 -13.59 -12.29
C THR A 74 -16.00 -13.91 -11.19
N THR A 75 -15.70 -15.19 -11.00
CA THR A 75 -14.78 -15.69 -9.97
C THR A 75 -13.44 -16.17 -10.56
N ASP A 76 -13.40 -16.38 -11.88
CA ASP A 76 -12.20 -16.79 -12.61
C ASP A 76 -11.21 -15.63 -12.72
N LYS A 77 -9.92 -15.91 -12.45
CA LYS A 77 -8.87 -14.89 -12.38
C LYS A 77 -8.66 -14.17 -13.71
N GLU A 78 -8.66 -14.88 -14.83
CA GLU A 78 -8.41 -14.30 -16.15
C GLU A 78 -9.58 -13.41 -16.54
N LYS A 79 -10.80 -13.90 -16.32
CA LYS A 79 -12.03 -13.13 -16.58
C LYS A 79 -12.17 -11.90 -15.68
N VAL A 80 -11.73 -11.98 -14.42
CA VAL A 80 -11.70 -10.80 -13.52
C VAL A 80 -10.75 -9.74 -14.07
N LEU A 81 -9.57 -10.13 -14.57
CA LEU A 81 -8.62 -9.18 -15.15
C LEU A 81 -9.13 -8.56 -16.45
N GLU A 82 -9.77 -9.34 -17.32
CA GLU A 82 -10.42 -8.86 -18.54
C GLU A 82 -11.52 -7.83 -18.22
N ARG A 83 -12.38 -8.13 -17.23
CA ARG A 83 -13.41 -7.18 -16.77
C ARG A 83 -12.81 -5.89 -16.19
N TRP A 84 -11.70 -5.96 -15.45
CA TRP A 84 -11.00 -4.77 -15.00
C TRP A 84 -10.49 -3.93 -16.19
N ALA A 85 -9.90 -4.56 -17.20
CA ALA A 85 -9.41 -3.86 -18.39
C ALA A 85 -10.56 -3.14 -19.12
N GLU A 86 -11.68 -3.82 -19.35
CA GLU A 86 -12.87 -3.21 -19.97
C GLU A 86 -13.45 -2.06 -19.14
N HIS A 87 -13.54 -2.23 -17.82
CA HIS A 87 -14.05 -1.18 -16.95
C HIS A 87 -13.17 0.06 -17.01
N PHE A 88 -11.85 -0.09 -16.87
CA PHE A 88 -10.93 1.04 -16.93
C PHE A 88 -10.88 1.69 -18.31
N ASP A 89 -10.98 0.91 -19.38
CA ASP A 89 -11.11 1.44 -20.74
C ASP A 89 -12.34 2.36 -20.86
N SER A 90 -13.50 1.89 -20.37
CA SER A 90 -14.74 2.68 -20.41
C SER A 90 -14.73 3.93 -19.52
N VAL A 91 -13.92 3.93 -18.45
CA VAL A 91 -13.83 5.04 -17.49
C VAL A 91 -12.81 6.08 -17.97
N LEU A 92 -11.63 5.63 -18.40
CA LEU A 92 -10.50 6.49 -18.71
C LEU A 92 -10.49 6.97 -20.16
N ASN A 93 -10.96 6.14 -21.11
CA ASN A 93 -10.92 6.44 -22.54
C ASN A 93 -12.26 6.94 -23.07
N ARG A 94 -13.07 7.58 -22.21
CA ARG A 94 -14.34 8.17 -22.61
C ARG A 94 -14.11 9.35 -23.56
N PRO A 95 -14.71 9.35 -24.77
CA PRO A 95 -14.63 10.50 -25.64
C PRO A 95 -15.34 11.69 -24.98
N SER A 96 -14.58 12.72 -24.66
CA SER A 96 -15.12 13.98 -24.13
C SER A 96 -15.45 14.92 -25.28
N THR A 97 -16.72 15.28 -25.44
CA THR A 97 -17.11 16.42 -26.28
C THR A 97 -17.00 17.68 -25.42
N ILE A 98 -15.87 18.39 -25.51
CA ILE A 98 -15.72 19.67 -24.83
C ILE A 98 -16.63 20.69 -25.52
N ASN A 99 -17.52 21.32 -24.76
CA ASN A 99 -18.42 22.34 -25.30
C ASN A 99 -17.65 23.64 -25.53
N GLY A 100 -17.47 24.04 -26.80
CA GLY A 100 -16.79 25.28 -27.18
C GLY A 100 -17.41 26.52 -26.55
N GLU A 101 -18.74 26.60 -26.46
CA GLU A 101 -19.39 27.73 -25.78
C GLU A 101 -19.05 27.79 -24.29
N ALA A 102 -18.80 26.66 -23.64
CA ALA A 102 -18.39 26.64 -22.24
C ALA A 102 -16.96 27.16 -22.07
N ILE A 103 -16.07 26.87 -23.03
CA ILE A 103 -14.70 27.43 -23.07
C ILE A 103 -14.77 28.95 -23.26
N ASP A 104 -15.59 29.43 -24.19
CA ASP A 104 -15.72 30.86 -24.50
C ASP A 104 -16.31 31.66 -23.33
N ARG A 105 -17.07 31.00 -22.44
CA ARG A 105 -17.62 31.61 -21.22
C ARG A 105 -16.63 31.61 -20.04
N LEU A 106 -15.50 30.91 -20.12
CA LEU A 106 -14.51 30.90 -19.04
C LEU A 106 -13.77 32.25 -19.01
N PRO A 107 -13.70 32.93 -17.84
CA PRO A 107 -12.92 34.14 -17.72
C PRO A 107 -11.44 33.82 -17.93
N GLN A 108 -10.84 34.45 -18.94
CA GLN A 108 -9.41 34.32 -19.23
C GLN A 108 -8.62 35.12 -18.19
N VAL A 109 -7.74 34.44 -17.45
CA VAL A 109 -6.80 35.06 -16.51
C VAL A 109 -5.50 35.35 -17.28
N PRO A 110 -4.81 36.48 -17.01
CA PRO A 110 -3.49 36.72 -17.57
C PRO A 110 -2.56 35.53 -17.34
N VAL A 111 -1.70 35.25 -18.32
CA VAL A 111 -0.70 34.17 -18.21
C VAL A 111 0.25 34.51 -17.05
N GLU A 112 0.35 33.61 -16.08
CA GLU A 112 1.28 33.75 -14.95
C GLU A 112 2.68 33.29 -15.36
N GLU A 113 3.49 34.22 -15.85
CA GLU A 113 4.89 33.98 -16.24
C GLU A 113 5.79 33.69 -15.03
N SER A 114 5.32 33.88 -13.79
CA SER A 114 6.11 33.58 -12.58
C SER A 114 6.55 32.11 -12.49
N MET A 115 5.81 31.21 -13.15
CA MET A 115 6.11 29.77 -13.17
C MET A 115 7.13 29.37 -14.24
N ASP A 116 7.35 30.22 -15.25
CA ASP A 116 8.36 30.00 -16.30
C ASP A 116 9.75 30.51 -15.88
N VAL A 117 9.84 31.16 -14.71
CA VAL A 117 11.12 31.58 -14.14
C VAL A 117 11.85 30.35 -13.61
N GLU A 118 13.07 30.12 -14.11
CA GLU A 118 13.94 29.05 -13.61
C GLU A 118 14.12 29.18 -12.09
N PRO A 119 13.84 28.12 -11.31
CA PRO A 119 14.01 28.17 -9.87
C PRO A 119 15.48 28.41 -9.52
N THR A 120 15.74 29.46 -8.75
CA THR A 120 17.08 29.79 -8.27
C THR A 120 17.54 28.73 -7.26
N SER A 121 18.84 28.41 -7.24
CA SER A 121 19.45 27.37 -6.39
C SER A 121 19.19 27.55 -4.88
N GLU A 122 18.82 28.75 -4.44
CA GLU A 122 18.42 29.07 -3.07
C GLU A 122 17.04 28.50 -2.67
N SER A 123 16.17 28.20 -3.64
CA SER A 123 14.81 27.68 -3.42
C SER A 123 14.72 26.15 -3.39
N MET A 124 15.83 25.44 -3.61
CA MET A 124 15.85 23.99 -3.48
C MET A 124 16.11 23.60 -2.02
N PRO A 125 15.26 22.77 -1.38
CA PRO A 125 15.57 22.25 -0.05
C PRO A 125 16.90 21.50 -0.11
N PRO A 126 17.75 21.60 0.94
CA PRO A 126 19.07 21.01 0.93
C PRO A 126 18.97 19.53 0.60
N THR A 127 19.70 19.11 -0.43
CA THR A 127 19.84 17.71 -0.83
C THR A 127 20.25 16.90 0.40
N ILE A 128 19.41 15.96 0.80
CA ILE A 128 19.72 14.99 1.85
C ILE A 128 20.85 14.12 1.29
N GLN A 129 22.05 14.25 1.87
CA GLN A 129 23.19 13.34 1.66
C GLN A 129 22.96 12.00 2.35
#